data_AF-A0A0T6AYM5-F1
#
_entry.id   AF-A0A0T6AYM5-F1
#
_cell.length_a   1.000
_cell.length_b   1.000
_cell.length_c   1.000
_cell.angle_alpha   90.00
_cell.angle_beta   90.00
_cell.angle_gamma   90.00
#
_symmetry.space_group_name_H-M   'P 1'
#
loop_
_entity.id
_entity.type
_entity.pdbx_description
1 polymer ?
#
loop_
_entity_poly.entity_id
_entity_poly.type
_entity_poly.pdbx_seq_one_letter_code
_entity_poly.pdbx_strand_id
1 'polypeptide(L)'
;MYDPTISKIEVLRLEKRLDDELLYLRDALPEYSTFDPKMEAEPLSEGTPIPINPIKVKLKPRPWLERWERKNLKGVEDLGLPERFYKRAEELSTPWEKYDLMKQYMKTIPEEEQNQIFAEIQSELQNIEITRRKLKRKRTFLKPTRLA
;
A
#
# COMPACT_ATOMS: atom_id res chain seq x y z
N MET A 1 -9.06 -0.34 -8.45
CA MET A 1 -8.47 -1.64 -8.85
C MET A 1 -9.36 -2.41 -9.82
N TYR A 2 -10.67 -2.53 -9.56
CA TYR A 2 -11.59 -3.34 -10.38
C TYR A 2 -12.33 -2.57 -11.49
N ASP A 3 -11.76 -1.47 -11.97
CA ASP A 3 -12.37 -0.65 -13.03
C ASP A 3 -11.95 -1.21 -14.41
N PRO A 4 -12.89 -1.47 -15.35
CA PRO A 4 -12.58 -2.02 -16.67
C PRO A 4 -11.74 -1.08 -17.56
N THR A 5 -11.63 0.21 -17.23
CA THR A 5 -10.80 1.16 -17.97
C THR A 5 -9.30 1.00 -17.69
N ILE A 6 -8.94 0.34 -16.59
CA ILE A 6 -7.55 0.11 -16.21
C ILE A 6 -6.94 -0.97 -17.12
N SER A 7 -5.94 -0.57 -17.91
CA SER A 7 -5.29 -1.48 -18.87
C SER A 7 -4.10 -2.24 -18.26
N LYS A 8 -3.25 -1.56 -17.48
CA LYS A 8 -2.06 -2.13 -16.84
C LYS A 8 -1.77 -1.37 -15.54
N ILE A 9 -1.47 -2.09 -14.48
CA ILE A 9 -0.92 -1.55 -13.23
C ILE A 9 0.51 -2.04 -13.12
N GLU A 10 1.46 -1.11 -13.02
CA GLU A 10 2.89 -1.39 -12.96
C GLU A 10 3.45 -0.82 -11.65
N VAL A 11 4.19 -1.65 -10.92
CA VAL A 11 4.86 -1.25 -9.68
C VAL A 11 6.29 -0.88 -10.03
N LEU A 12 6.64 0.41 -9.93
CA LEU A 12 8.00 0.89 -10.21
C LEU A 12 8.96 0.57 -9.07
N ARG A 13 8.53 0.78 -7.83
CA ARG A 13 9.32 0.52 -6.62
C ARG A 13 8.43 0.02 -5.50
N LEU A 14 8.80 -1.10 -4.89
CA LEU A 14 8.08 -1.69 -3.77
C LEU A 14 8.80 -1.38 -2.46
N GLU A 15 8.21 -0.51 -1.64
CA GLU A 15 8.74 -0.16 -0.33
C GLU A 15 7.63 0.06 0.70
N LYS A 16 8.01 -0.07 1.98
CA LYS A 16 7.20 0.33 3.13
C LYS A 16 7.73 1.63 3.72
N ARG A 17 6.86 2.38 4.37
CA ARG A 17 7.22 3.59 5.13
C ARG A 17 7.05 3.30 6.63
N LEU A 18 7.52 4.23 7.47
CA LEU A 18 7.41 4.10 8.93
C LEU A 18 5.97 4.22 9.44
N ASP A 19 5.12 4.90 8.66
CA ASP A 19 3.70 5.10 8.94
C ASP A 19 2.86 4.40 7.86
N ASP A 20 1.69 3.90 8.24
CA ASP A 20 0.75 3.25 7.32
C ASP A 20 0.04 4.26 6.41
N GLU A 21 -0.15 5.50 6.89
CA GLU A 21 -0.82 6.58 6.17
C GLU A 21 0.15 7.74 5.89
N LEU A 22 0.25 8.15 4.63
CA LEU A 22 1.15 9.23 4.17
C LEU A 22 0.43 10.55 3.89
N LEU A 23 -0.72 10.79 4.53
CA LEU A 23 -1.54 11.98 4.25
C LEU A 23 -0.82 13.31 4.54
N TYR A 24 0.17 13.28 5.44
CA TYR A 24 1.02 14.43 5.79
C TYR A 24 1.87 14.95 4.62
N LEU A 25 2.04 14.17 3.54
CA LEU A 25 2.77 14.62 2.35
C LEU A 25 2.13 15.83 1.66
N ARG A 26 0.82 16.06 1.86
CA ARG A 26 0.12 17.26 1.35
C ARG A 26 0.68 18.57 1.93
N ASP A 27 1.09 18.52 3.19
CA ASP A 27 1.66 19.65 3.93
C ASP A 27 3.20 19.61 3.97
N ALA A 28 3.82 18.62 3.33
CA ALA A 28 5.28 18.48 3.25
C ALA A 28 5.91 19.38 2.18
N LEU A 29 7.24 19.45 2.20
CA LEU A 29 8.00 20.06 1.10
C LEU A 29 7.76 19.28 -0.22
N PRO A 30 7.66 19.97 -1.38
CA PRO A 30 7.39 19.31 -2.66
C PRO A 30 8.43 18.26 -3.07
N GLU A 31 9.66 18.38 -2.58
CA GLU A 31 10.78 17.46 -2.86
C GLU A 31 10.44 16.00 -2.50
N TYR A 32 9.67 15.78 -1.43
CA TYR A 32 9.28 14.44 -0.98
C TYR A 32 8.12 13.83 -1.80
N SER A 33 7.51 14.59 -2.70
CA SER A 33 6.36 14.16 -3.52
C SER A 33 6.59 14.32 -5.02
N THR A 34 7.78 14.76 -5.42
CA THR A 34 8.14 14.96 -6.82
C THR A 34 8.91 13.73 -7.30
N PHE A 35 8.37 13.03 -8.27
CA PHE A 35 8.97 11.84 -8.88
C PHE A 35 9.12 12.04 -10.38
N ASP A 36 10.16 11.46 -10.97
CA ASP A 36 10.36 11.49 -12.42
C ASP A 36 9.34 10.57 -13.10
N PRO A 37 8.52 11.07 -14.05
CA PRO A 37 7.59 10.22 -14.81
C PRO A 37 8.28 9.15 -15.67
N LYS A 38 9.60 9.25 -15.93
CA LYS A 38 10.37 8.28 -16.71
C LYS A 38 11.20 7.31 -15.86
N MET A 39 10.91 7.21 -14.57
CA MET A 39 11.62 6.29 -13.67
C MET A 39 11.49 4.83 -14.15
N GLU A 40 12.61 4.10 -14.14
CA GLU A 40 12.64 2.67 -14.45
C GLU A 40 12.18 1.83 -13.26
N ALA A 41 11.63 0.64 -13.52
CA ALA A 41 11.20 -0.26 -12.46
C ALA A 41 12.39 -0.94 -11.78
N GLU A 42 12.45 -0.87 -10.46
CA GLU A 42 13.44 -1.56 -9.62
C GLU A 42 12.92 -2.97 -9.29
N PRO A 43 13.47 -4.04 -9.90
CA PRO A 43 12.99 -5.40 -9.63
C PRO A 43 13.45 -5.84 -8.23
N LEU A 44 12.48 -6.28 -7.41
CA LEU A 44 12.75 -6.96 -6.15
C LEU A 44 12.72 -8.48 -6.38
N SER A 45 13.72 -9.20 -5.86
CA SER A 45 13.74 -10.67 -5.95
C SER A 45 12.52 -11.29 -5.27
N GLU A 46 12.03 -12.39 -5.83
CA GLU A 46 10.93 -13.13 -5.22
C GLU A 46 11.36 -13.69 -3.86
N GLY A 47 10.56 -13.45 -2.83
CA GLY A 47 10.82 -13.93 -1.46
C GLY A 47 11.67 -13.01 -0.59
N THR A 48 12.28 -11.95 -1.13
CA THR A 48 12.94 -10.95 -0.26
C THR A 48 11.90 -10.15 0.55
N PRO A 49 12.20 -9.82 1.82
CA PRO A 49 11.33 -8.96 2.61
C PRO A 49 11.23 -7.57 1.98
N ILE A 50 10.06 -6.96 2.10
CA ILE A 50 9.82 -5.63 1.56
C ILE A 50 10.68 -4.60 2.32
N PRO A 51 11.51 -3.79 1.64
CA PRO A 51 12.38 -2.82 2.31
C PRO A 51 11.55 -1.71 2.99
N ILE A 52 11.98 -1.29 4.17
CA ILE A 52 11.39 -0.16 4.91
C ILE A 52 12.26 1.07 4.67
N ASN A 53 11.65 2.12 4.14
CA ASN A 53 12.26 3.41 3.89
C ASN A 53 12.19 4.30 5.15
N PRO A 54 13.32 4.57 5.83
CA PRO A 54 13.34 5.30 7.10
C PRO A 54 13.33 6.82 6.96
N ILE A 55 13.21 7.37 5.74
CA ILE A 55 13.26 8.81 5.49
C ILE A 55 12.19 9.54 6.30
N LYS A 56 12.60 10.54 7.08
CA LYS A 56 11.70 11.46 7.75
C LYS A 56 11.46 12.69 6.88
N VAL A 57 10.21 13.13 6.87
CA VAL A 57 9.74 14.21 6.01
C VAL A 57 9.65 15.51 6.79
N LYS A 58 10.13 16.59 6.20
CA LYS A 58 9.98 17.94 6.74
C LYS A 58 8.67 18.58 6.27
N LEU A 59 7.87 19.06 7.23
CA LEU A 59 6.64 19.80 6.93
C LEU A 59 6.93 21.28 6.61
N LYS A 60 6.05 21.87 5.82
CA LYS A 60 6.00 23.33 5.62
C LYS A 60 5.66 24.04 6.93
N PRO A 61 5.92 25.35 7.05
CA PRO A 61 5.36 26.12 8.15
C PRO A 61 3.83 26.09 8.12
N ARG A 62 3.22 26.27 9.30
CA ARG A 62 1.76 26.35 9.48
C ARG A 62 1.16 27.49 8.63
N PRO A 63 -0.13 27.40 8.24
CA PRO A 63 -1.14 26.40 8.61
C PRO A 63 -1.06 25.09 7.81
N TRP A 64 -1.46 23.98 8.46
CA TRP A 64 -1.59 22.65 7.85
C TRP A 64 -3.06 22.25 7.70
N LEU A 65 -3.31 21.23 6.89
CA LEU A 65 -4.65 20.68 6.68
C LEU A 65 -5.17 19.97 7.93
N GLU A 66 -4.29 19.19 8.59
CA GLU A 66 -4.63 18.47 9.82
C GLU A 66 -3.69 18.80 10.98
N ARG A 67 -4.11 18.38 12.17
CA ARG A 67 -3.32 18.46 13.40
C ARG A 67 -2.41 17.24 13.50
N TRP A 68 -1.35 17.25 12.71
CA TRP A 68 -0.38 16.15 12.62
C TRP A 68 0.28 15.81 13.96
N GLU A 69 0.37 16.79 14.88
CA GLU A 69 0.91 16.60 16.22
C GLU A 69 0.15 15.55 17.06
N ARG A 70 -1.10 15.23 16.68
CA ARG A 70 -1.97 14.28 17.39
C ARG A 70 -1.88 12.85 16.89
N LYS A 71 -1.36 12.64 15.68
CA LYS A 71 -1.40 11.33 15.00
C LYS A 71 -0.21 10.42 15.35
N ASN A 72 0.68 10.85 16.23
CA ASN A 72 1.87 10.09 16.66
C ASN A 72 2.68 9.51 15.48
N LEU A 73 2.94 10.36 14.48
CA LEU A 73 3.64 9.99 13.24
C LEU A 73 5.13 9.73 13.51
N LYS A 74 5.68 8.70 12.87
CA LYS A 74 7.11 8.33 12.97
C LYS A 74 7.92 8.79 11.76
N GLY A 75 7.26 9.00 10.62
CA GLY A 75 7.86 9.39 9.35
C GLY A 75 7.99 10.91 9.15
N VAL A 76 7.70 11.72 10.16
CA VAL A 76 7.82 13.19 10.11
C VAL A 76 8.95 13.63 11.02
N GLU A 77 9.69 14.67 10.61
CA GLU A 77 10.67 15.34 11.46
C GLU A 77 10.00 16.06 12.64
N ASP A 78 10.80 16.50 13.62
CA ASP A 78 10.24 17.29 14.73
C ASP A 78 9.55 18.55 14.19
N LEU A 79 8.29 18.73 14.61
CA LEU A 79 7.44 19.83 14.18
C LEU A 79 7.89 21.18 14.77
N GLY A 80 8.77 21.16 15.78
CA GLY A 80 9.27 22.38 16.44
C GLY A 80 8.15 23.19 17.11
N LEU A 81 7.07 22.51 17.51
CA LEU A 81 5.92 23.17 18.13
C LEU A 81 6.18 23.48 19.61
N PRO A 82 5.59 24.56 20.15
CA PRO A 82 5.59 24.79 21.58
C PRO A 82 5.00 23.61 22.37
N GLU A 83 5.59 23.29 23.52
CA GLU A 83 5.23 22.15 24.38
C GLU A 83 3.74 22.04 24.70
N ARG A 84 3.02 23.17 24.78
CA ARG A 84 1.57 23.21 24.97
C ARG A 84 0.77 22.38 23.95
N PHE A 85 1.27 22.27 22.72
CA PHE A 85 0.60 21.50 21.67
C PHE A 85 0.76 20.00 21.90
N TYR A 86 1.95 19.57 22.30
CA TYR A 86 2.24 18.17 22.63
C TYR A 86 1.45 17.71 23.86
N LYS A 87 1.40 18.50 24.93
CA LYS A 87 0.56 18.21 26.11
C LYS A 87 -0.91 18.00 25.74
N ARG A 88 -1.46 18.88 24.90
CA ARG A 88 -2.85 18.76 24.45
C ARG A 88 -3.08 17.56 23.51
N ALA A 89 -2.05 17.15 22.77
CA ALA A 89 -2.11 15.93 21.96
C ALA A 89 -2.12 14.68 22.84
N GLU A 90 -1.28 14.65 23.88
CA GLU A 90 -1.24 13.58 24.88
C GLU A 90 -2.56 13.44 25.64
N GLU A 91 -3.18 14.55 26.06
CA GLU A 91 -4.51 14.55 26.70
C GLU A 91 -5.61 13.92 25.84
N LEU A 92 -5.53 14.09 24.51
CA LEU A 92 -6.49 13.53 23.54
C LEU A 92 -6.10 12.14 23.05
N SER A 93 -4.93 11.65 23.45
CA SER A 93 -4.47 10.33 23.04
C SER A 93 -5.34 9.24 23.68
N THR A 94 -5.49 8.13 22.98
CA THR A 94 -6.31 6.99 23.41
C THR A 94 -5.41 5.79 23.68
N PRO A 95 -4.56 5.82 24.73
CA PRO A 95 -3.57 4.77 25.00
C PRO A 95 -4.18 3.41 25.33
N TRP A 96 -5.46 3.36 25.72
CA TRP A 96 -6.17 2.10 26.00
C TRP A 96 -6.51 1.30 24.73
N GLU A 97 -6.53 1.92 23.54
CA GLU A 97 -6.91 1.22 22.30
C GLU A 97 -5.99 0.06 21.93
N LYS A 98 -4.71 0.11 22.33
CA LYS A 98 -3.77 -1.00 22.12
C LYS A 98 -4.15 -2.26 22.91
N TYR A 99 -4.92 -2.11 23.98
CA TYR A 99 -5.42 -3.20 24.82
C TYR A 99 -6.87 -3.58 24.49
N ASP A 100 -7.49 -2.94 23.51
CA ASP A 100 -8.85 -3.26 23.09
C ASP A 100 -8.84 -4.49 22.16
N LEU A 101 -9.03 -5.66 22.75
CA LEU A 101 -9.07 -6.94 22.04
C LEU A 101 -10.23 -7.03 21.05
N MET A 102 -11.38 -6.41 21.36
CA MET A 102 -12.53 -6.42 20.46
C MET A 102 -12.23 -5.61 19.20
N LYS A 103 -11.58 -4.45 19.37
CA LYS A 103 -11.12 -3.63 18.24
C LYS A 103 -10.07 -4.35 17.39
N GLN A 104 -9.18 -5.13 18.00
CA GLN A 104 -8.24 -5.98 17.27
C GLN A 104 -8.95 -7.08 16.49
N TYR A 105 -9.86 -7.80 17.13
CA TYR A 105 -10.67 -8.85 16.49
C TYR A 105 -11.44 -8.31 15.29
N MET A 106 -12.10 -7.15 15.42
CA MET A 106 -12.83 -6.52 14.31
C MET A 106 -11.94 -6.03 13.16
N LYS A 107 -10.64 -5.78 13.40
CA LYS A 107 -9.69 -5.37 12.37
C LYS A 107 -9.13 -6.55 11.57
N THR A 108 -9.17 -7.75 12.13
CA THR A 108 -8.57 -8.95 11.53
C THR A 108 -9.65 -9.91 11.09
N ILE A 109 -9.44 -10.58 9.96
CA ILE A 109 -10.30 -11.69 9.55
C ILE A 109 -9.90 -12.92 10.39
N PRO A 110 -10.84 -13.70 10.97
CA PRO A 110 -10.52 -14.95 11.67
C PRO A 110 -9.74 -15.94 10.80
N GLU A 111 -8.88 -16.76 11.40
CA GLU A 111 -8.03 -17.70 10.66
C GLU A 111 -8.83 -18.71 9.83
N GLU A 112 -9.97 -19.17 10.36
CA GLU A 112 -10.88 -20.08 9.66
C GLU A 112 -11.41 -19.47 8.36
N GLU A 113 -11.82 -18.20 8.40
CA GLU A 113 -12.28 -17.46 7.23
C GLU A 113 -11.13 -17.16 6.26
N GLN A 114 -9.95 -16.80 6.77
CA GLN A 114 -8.76 -16.62 5.93
C GLN A 114 -8.44 -17.89 5.14
N ASN A 115 -8.46 -19.07 5.78
CA ASN A 115 -8.20 -20.35 5.12
C ASN A 115 -9.21 -20.65 4.02
N GLN A 116 -10.50 -20.37 4.26
CA GLN A 116 -11.54 -20.52 3.25
C GLN A 116 -11.30 -19.59 2.06
N ILE A 117 -11.03 -18.31 2.32
CA ILE A 117 -10.74 -17.30 1.28
C ILE A 117 -9.51 -17.71 0.46
N PHE A 118 -8.42 -18.13 1.12
CA PHE A 118 -7.21 -18.55 0.42
C PHE A 118 -7.43 -19.81 -0.41
N ALA A 119 -8.18 -20.80 0.10
CA ALA A 119 -8.49 -22.01 -0.66
C ALA A 119 -9.31 -21.69 -1.93
N GLU A 120 -10.31 -20.80 -1.82
CA GLU A 120 -11.10 -20.34 -2.96
C GLU A 120 -10.21 -19.64 -3.99
N ILE A 121 -9.40 -18.66 -3.56
CA ILE A 121 -8.47 -17.92 -4.41
C ILE A 121 -7.52 -18.87 -5.14
N GLN A 122 -6.92 -19.84 -4.44
CA GLN A 122 -5.99 -20.78 -5.06
C GLN A 122 -6.67 -21.67 -6.12
N SER A 123 -7.90 -22.12 -5.86
CA SER A 123 -8.65 -22.92 -6.82
C SER A 123 -9.01 -22.13 -8.08
N GLU A 124 -9.41 -20.86 -7.92
CA GLU A 124 -9.69 -19.97 -9.05
C GLU A 124 -8.42 -19.60 -9.84
N LEU A 125 -7.30 -19.36 -9.16
CA LEU A 125 -6.01 -19.14 -9.82
C LEU A 125 -5.60 -20.35 -10.66
N GLN A 126 -5.78 -21.56 -10.14
CA GLN A 126 -5.51 -22.79 -10.88
C GLN A 126 -6.43 -22.94 -12.12
N ASN A 127 -7.72 -22.62 -11.97
CA ASN A 127 -8.68 -22.61 -13.08
C ASN A 127 -8.28 -21.61 -14.18
N ILE A 128 -7.89 -20.40 -13.77
CA ILE A 128 -7.38 -19.34 -14.68
C ILE A 128 -6.13 -19.82 -15.42
N GLU A 129 -5.22 -20.53 -14.75
CA GLU A 129 -4.03 -21.06 -15.39
C GLU A 129 -4.37 -22.14 -16.45
N ILE A 130 -5.25 -23.08 -16.11
CA ILE A 130 -5.70 -24.14 -17.01
C ILE A 130 -6.41 -23.54 -18.24
N THR A 131 -7.29 -22.56 -18.04
CA THR A 131 -8.00 -21.89 -19.15
C THR A 131 -7.04 -21.13 -20.05
N ARG A 132 -6.06 -20.39 -19.50
CA ARG A 132 -4.99 -19.74 -20.27
C ARG A 132 -4.18 -20.76 -21.08
N ARG A 133 -3.81 -21.91 -20.50
CA ARG A 133 -3.11 -22.99 -21.20
C ARG A 133 -3.95 -23.55 -22.37
N LYS A 134 -5.25 -23.77 -22.17
CA LYS A 134 -6.18 -24.23 -23.22
C LYS A 134 -6.33 -23.21 -24.36
N LEU A 135 -6.46 -21.92 -24.04
CA LEU A 135 -6.56 -20.84 -25.03
C LEU A 135 -5.28 -20.71 -25.88
N LYS A 136 -4.10 -20.78 -25.25
CA LYS A 136 -2.82 -20.78 -25.98
C LYS A 136 -2.75 -21.92 -27.01
N ARG A 137 -3.14 -23.14 -26.62
CA ARG A 137 -3.18 -24.31 -27.52
C ARG A 137 -4.17 -24.15 -28.68
N LYS A 138 -5.33 -23.53 -28.45
CA LYS A 138 -6.30 -23.23 -29.52
C LYS A 138 -5.74 -22.22 -30.53
N ARG A 139 -5.06 -21.16 -30.07
CA ARG A 139 -4.47 -20.12 -30.94
C ARG A 139 -3.32 -20.66 -31.82
N THR A 140 -2.54 -21.61 -31.31
CA THR A 140 -1.49 -22.26 -32.10
C THR A 140 -2.03 -23.20 -33.18
N PHE A 141 -3.27 -23.68 -33.03
CA PHE A 141 -3.94 -24.55 -33.99
C PHE A 141 -4.83 -23.75 -34.95
N LEU A 142 -4.27 -22.74 -35.62
CA LEU A 142 -4.89 -22.18 -36.82
C LEU A 142 -4.35 -22.97 -38.02
N LYS A 143 -5.18 -23.83 -38.61
CA LYS A 143 -4.81 -24.51 -39.86
C LYS A 143 -4.51 -23.44 -40.92
N PRO A 144 -3.39 -23.53 -41.66
CA PRO A 144 -3.12 -22.57 -42.72
C PRO A 144 -4.28 -22.63 -43.72
N THR A 145 -5.00 -21.53 -43.84
CA THR A 145 -5.97 -21.34 -44.91
C THR A 145 -5.20 -21.32 -46.21
N ARG A 146 -5.38 -22.34 -47.06
CA ARG A 146 -4.91 -22.28 -48.45
C ARG A 146 -5.59 -21.08 -49.09
N LEU A 147 -4.82 -20.06 -49.44
CA LEU A 147 -5.26 -19.00 -50.34
C LEU A 147 -5.60 -19.68 -51.67
N ALA A 148 -6.86 -19.57 -52.07
CA ALA A 148 -7.36 -20.03 -53.36
C ALA A 148 -7.08 -18.97 -54.43
#